data_AF-U4QP98-F1
#
_entry.id   AF-U4QP98-F1
#
_cell.length_a   1.000
_cell.length_b   1.000
_cell.length_c   1.000
_cell.angle_alpha   90.00
_cell.angle_beta   90.00
_cell.angle_gamma   90.00
#
_symmetry.space_group_name_H-M   'P 1'
#
loop_
_entity.id
_entity.type
_entity.pdbx_description
1 polymer ?
#
loop_
_entity_poly.entity_id
_entity_poly.type
_entity_poly.pdbx_seq_one_letter_code
_entity_poly.pdbx_strand_id
1 'polypeptide(L)'
;MTFDTLAVATELKQAGFSQEQAEALARAWSHVASGDLAAKSDVVAVRTELVQAEFRLKEEIASLRSELKADIAATKADIADVRKELVQVEARLEGKIADVRSEVKTLRWMIGFALGLLVLILGKLFVLHP
;
A
#
# COMPACT_ATOMS: atom_id res chain seq x y z
N MET A 1 -5.77 0.48 -49.57
CA MET A 1 -6.48 0.74 -50.86
C MET A 1 -6.10 2.14 -51.29
N THR A 2 -5.59 2.31 -52.49
CA THR A 2 -5.21 3.63 -53.04
C THR A 2 -6.38 4.16 -53.86
N PHE A 3 -6.73 5.43 -53.67
CA PHE A 3 -7.73 6.10 -54.48
C PHE A 3 -7.12 6.42 -55.86
N ASP A 4 -7.72 5.94 -56.93
CA ASP A 4 -7.19 6.14 -58.29
C ASP A 4 -7.76 7.44 -58.90
N THR A 5 -7.04 8.53 -58.66
CA THR A 5 -7.39 9.87 -59.16
C THR A 5 -7.46 9.93 -60.68
N LEU A 6 -6.69 9.11 -61.40
CA LEU A 6 -6.67 9.09 -62.86
C LEU A 6 -7.90 8.39 -63.44
N ALA A 7 -8.31 7.28 -62.82
CA ALA A 7 -9.55 6.59 -63.18
C ALA A 7 -10.76 7.52 -63.00
N VAL A 8 -10.85 8.22 -61.86
CA VAL A 8 -11.95 9.15 -61.56
C VAL A 8 -11.96 10.36 -62.50
N ALA A 9 -10.79 10.94 -62.80
CA ALA A 9 -10.70 12.05 -63.75
C ALA A 9 -11.11 11.61 -65.18
N THR A 10 -10.82 10.36 -65.55
CA THR A 10 -11.19 9.82 -66.86
C THR A 10 -12.71 9.62 -66.97
N GLU A 11 -13.37 9.08 -65.94
CA GLU A 11 -14.83 8.96 -65.88
C GLU A 11 -15.52 10.33 -65.94
N LEU A 12 -15.04 11.31 -65.20
CA LEU A 12 -15.61 12.67 -65.21
C LEU A 12 -15.51 13.31 -66.61
N LYS A 13 -14.40 13.09 -67.33
CA LYS A 13 -14.25 13.56 -68.72
C LYS A 13 -15.25 12.88 -69.65
N GLN A 14 -15.50 11.58 -69.50
CA GLN A 14 -16.53 10.85 -70.26
C GLN A 14 -17.95 11.34 -69.96
N ALA A 15 -18.19 11.86 -68.75
CA ALA A 15 -19.46 12.46 -68.35
C ALA A 15 -19.66 13.91 -68.84
N GLY A 16 -18.70 14.48 -69.59
CA GLY A 16 -18.81 15.80 -70.22
C GLY A 16 -18.13 16.96 -69.48
N PHE A 17 -17.36 16.69 -68.42
CA PHE A 17 -16.56 17.71 -67.74
C PHE A 17 -15.28 18.08 -68.54
N SER A 18 -14.79 19.31 -68.39
CA SER A 18 -13.47 19.69 -68.93
C SER A 18 -12.35 18.92 -68.20
N GLN A 19 -11.19 18.81 -68.83
CA GLN A 19 -10.04 18.14 -68.22
C GLN A 19 -9.62 18.81 -66.90
N GLU A 20 -9.57 20.15 -66.86
CA GLU A 20 -9.20 20.88 -65.65
C GLU A 20 -10.22 20.64 -64.52
N GLN A 21 -11.52 20.61 -64.85
CA GLN A 21 -12.59 20.34 -63.90
C GLN A 21 -12.53 18.91 -63.35
N ALA A 22 -12.31 17.93 -64.21
CA ALA A 22 -12.21 16.52 -63.84
C ALA A 22 -11.02 16.25 -62.92
N GLU A 23 -9.85 16.81 -63.24
CA GLU A 23 -8.65 16.66 -62.41
C GLU A 23 -8.76 17.42 -61.08
N ALA A 24 -9.38 18.61 -61.06
CA ALA A 24 -9.60 19.38 -59.83
C ALA A 24 -10.54 18.64 -58.86
N LEU A 25 -11.65 18.10 -59.37
CA LEU A 25 -12.58 17.30 -58.59
C LEU A 25 -11.92 16.02 -58.07
N ALA A 26 -11.26 15.25 -58.94
CA ALA A 26 -10.60 14.01 -58.55
C ALA A 26 -9.53 14.25 -57.45
N ARG A 27 -8.76 15.35 -57.54
CA ARG A 27 -7.80 15.74 -56.50
C ARG A 27 -8.48 16.12 -55.18
N ALA A 28 -9.55 16.91 -55.22
CA ALA A 28 -10.30 17.29 -54.02
C ALA A 28 -10.87 16.06 -53.30
N TRP A 29 -11.48 15.13 -54.05
CA TRP A 29 -12.00 13.87 -53.51
C TRP A 29 -10.89 12.96 -52.97
N SER A 30 -9.78 12.84 -53.68
CA SER A 30 -8.62 12.07 -53.20
C SER A 30 -8.08 12.63 -51.88
N HIS A 31 -8.04 13.95 -51.72
CA HIS A 31 -7.59 14.58 -50.48
C HIS A 31 -8.55 14.31 -49.32
N VAL A 32 -9.86 14.45 -49.54
CA VAL A 32 -10.90 14.16 -48.54
C VAL A 32 -10.89 12.67 -48.16
N ALA A 33 -10.82 11.76 -49.13
CA ALA A 33 -10.77 10.32 -48.88
C ALA A 33 -9.49 9.91 -48.13
N SER A 34 -8.35 10.50 -48.47
CA SER A 34 -7.09 10.25 -47.75
C SER A 34 -7.15 10.77 -46.31
N GLY A 35 -7.78 11.94 -46.09
CA GLY A 35 -8.00 12.50 -44.76
C GLY A 35 -8.90 11.64 -43.88
N ASP A 36 -10.01 11.13 -44.42
CA ASP A 36 -10.93 10.22 -43.69
C ASP A 36 -10.26 8.89 -43.34
N LEU A 37 -9.43 8.35 -44.25
CA LEU A 37 -8.63 7.14 -43.98
C LEU A 37 -7.58 7.37 -42.89
N ALA A 38 -6.88 8.51 -42.92
CA ALA A 38 -5.92 8.87 -41.88
C ALA A 38 -6.61 9.01 -40.52
N ALA A 39 -7.72 9.74 -40.45
CA ALA A 39 -8.49 9.90 -39.21
C ALA A 39 -9.00 8.55 -38.66
N LYS A 40 -9.47 7.65 -39.52
CA LYS A 40 -9.87 6.29 -39.12
C LYS A 40 -8.69 5.49 -38.58
N SER A 41 -7.53 5.59 -39.21
CA SER A 41 -6.29 4.95 -38.73
C SER A 41 -5.91 5.47 -37.35
N ASP A 42 -5.95 6.79 -37.14
CA ASP A 42 -5.64 7.42 -35.86
C ASP A 42 -6.63 7.00 -34.77
N VAL A 43 -7.93 6.92 -35.08
CA VAL A 43 -8.96 6.41 -34.15
C VAL A 43 -8.67 4.95 -33.75
N VAL A 44 -8.26 4.11 -34.70
CA VAL A 44 -7.89 2.71 -34.39
C VAL A 44 -6.63 2.66 -33.52
N ALA A 45 -5.63 3.51 -33.79
CA ALA A 45 -4.42 3.61 -32.99
C ALA A 45 -4.75 4.03 -31.55
N VAL A 46 -5.49 5.11 -31.36
CA VAL A 46 -5.92 5.60 -30.05
C VAL A 46 -6.77 4.57 -29.31
N ARG A 47 -7.68 3.87 -30.01
CA ARG A 47 -8.47 2.79 -29.39
C ARG A 47 -7.58 1.64 -28.91
N THR A 48 -6.54 1.32 -29.67
CA THR A 48 -5.59 0.26 -29.30
C THR A 48 -4.77 0.68 -28.08
N GLU A 49 -4.27 1.91 -28.05
CA GLU A 49 -3.55 2.48 -26.90
C GLU A 49 -4.43 2.52 -25.65
N LEU A 50 -5.70 2.90 -25.79
CA LEU A 50 -6.66 2.91 -24.68
C LEU A 50 -6.87 1.52 -24.09
N VAL A 51 -7.08 0.49 -24.93
CA VAL A 51 -7.24 -0.89 -24.46
C VAL A 51 -5.98 -1.39 -23.76
N GLN A 52 -4.79 -1.04 -24.29
CA GLN A 52 -3.52 -1.38 -23.64
C GLN A 52 -3.36 -0.68 -22.30
N ALA A 53 -3.71 0.61 -22.20
CA ALA A 53 -3.68 1.36 -20.95
C ALA A 53 -4.66 0.78 -19.92
N GLU A 54 -5.89 0.44 -20.33
CA GLU A 54 -6.86 -0.22 -19.45
C GLU A 54 -6.34 -1.56 -18.91
N PHE A 55 -5.67 -2.35 -19.75
CA PHE A 55 -5.10 -3.62 -19.33
C PHE A 55 -3.98 -3.43 -18.30
N ARG A 56 -3.02 -2.52 -18.58
CA ARG A 56 -1.94 -2.19 -17.65
C ARG A 56 -2.48 -1.69 -16.31
N LEU A 57 -3.47 -0.78 -16.33
CA LEU A 57 -4.08 -0.28 -15.10
C LEU A 57 -4.78 -1.39 -14.31
N LYS A 58 -5.43 -2.35 -14.97
CA LYS A 58 -6.02 -3.51 -14.28
C LYS A 58 -4.96 -4.39 -13.61
N GLU A 59 -3.84 -4.62 -14.28
CA GLU A 59 -2.71 -5.37 -13.71
C GLU A 59 -2.09 -4.64 -12.53
N GLU A 60 -1.82 -3.33 -12.66
CA GLU A 60 -1.28 -2.50 -11.57
C GLU A 60 -2.23 -2.46 -10.37
N ILE A 61 -3.53 -2.30 -10.58
CA ILE A 61 -4.54 -2.34 -9.51
C ILE A 61 -4.55 -3.72 -8.83
N ALA A 62 -4.39 -4.81 -9.58
CA ALA A 62 -4.33 -6.15 -9.01
C ALA A 62 -3.06 -6.35 -8.17
N SER A 63 -1.90 -5.87 -8.65
CA SER A 63 -0.63 -5.90 -7.92
C SER A 63 -0.73 -5.12 -6.62
N LEU A 64 -1.16 -3.86 -6.68
CA LEU A 64 -1.31 -2.98 -5.52
C LEU A 64 -2.29 -3.55 -4.49
N ARG A 65 -3.38 -4.19 -4.91
CA ARG A 65 -4.30 -4.88 -4.00
C ARG A 65 -3.64 -6.07 -3.30
N SER A 66 -2.79 -6.80 -4.00
CA SER A 66 -2.04 -7.94 -3.43
C SER A 66 -1.00 -7.46 -2.43
N GLU A 67 -0.21 -6.45 -2.79
CA GLU A 67 0.80 -5.81 -1.92
C GLU A 67 0.14 -5.26 -0.65
N LEU A 68 -0.93 -4.46 -0.78
CA LEU A 68 -1.64 -3.91 0.37
C LEU A 68 -2.21 -5.01 1.29
N LYS A 69 -2.69 -6.12 0.72
CA LYS A 69 -3.17 -7.25 1.52
C LYS A 69 -2.03 -7.92 2.29
N ALA A 70 -0.85 -8.04 1.69
CA ALA A 70 0.33 -8.57 2.35
C ALA A 70 0.81 -7.65 3.48
N ASP A 71 0.87 -6.34 3.24
CA ASP A 71 1.28 -5.34 4.24
C ASP A 71 0.32 -5.29 5.43
N ILE A 72 -1.00 -5.39 5.17
CA ILE A 72 -2.01 -5.48 6.23
C ILE A 72 -1.82 -6.76 7.06
N ALA A 73 -1.49 -7.89 6.42
CA ALA A 73 -1.26 -9.15 7.12
C ALA A 73 0.00 -9.10 7.98
N ALA A 74 1.10 -8.53 7.45
CA ALA A 74 2.34 -8.31 8.18
C ALA A 74 2.11 -7.39 9.39
N THR A 75 1.46 -6.25 9.19
CA THR A 75 1.13 -5.31 10.27
C THR A 75 0.28 -5.96 11.37
N LYS A 76 -0.67 -6.82 11.00
CA LYS A 76 -1.48 -7.58 11.99
C LYS A 76 -0.64 -8.58 12.78
N ALA A 77 0.34 -9.22 12.15
CA ALA A 77 1.28 -10.12 12.83
C ALA A 77 2.15 -9.32 13.83
N ASP A 78 2.72 -8.20 13.40
CA ASP A 78 3.52 -7.32 14.26
C ASP A 78 2.72 -6.84 15.48
N ILE A 79 1.45 -6.43 15.28
CA ILE A 79 0.57 -6.04 16.38
C ILE A 79 0.33 -7.21 17.36
N ALA A 80 0.16 -8.43 16.85
CA ALA A 80 -0.05 -9.61 17.70
C ALA A 80 1.21 -9.93 18.52
N ASP A 81 2.39 -9.81 17.91
CA ASP A 81 3.67 -10.03 18.58
C ASP A 81 3.93 -8.97 19.64
N VAL A 82 3.73 -7.68 19.34
CA VAL A 82 3.84 -6.59 20.33
C VAL A 82 2.88 -6.79 21.51
N ARG A 83 1.64 -7.23 21.25
CA ARG A 83 0.68 -7.54 22.33
C ARG A 83 1.18 -8.69 23.21
N LYS A 84 1.78 -9.72 22.62
CA LYS A 84 2.35 -10.85 23.35
C LYS A 84 3.54 -10.40 24.20
N GLU A 85 4.44 -9.59 23.65
CA GLU A 85 5.56 -9.02 24.38
C GLU A 85 5.09 -8.16 25.56
N LEU A 86 4.04 -7.35 25.36
CA LEU A 86 3.45 -6.53 26.43
C LEU A 86 2.96 -7.41 27.59
N VAL A 87 2.18 -8.46 27.31
CA VAL A 87 1.68 -9.39 28.33
C VAL A 87 2.84 -10.08 29.07
N GLN A 88 3.91 -10.44 28.37
CA GLN A 88 5.09 -11.04 28.99
C GLN A 88 5.83 -10.04 29.89
N VAL A 89 5.95 -8.78 29.47
CA VAL A 89 6.54 -7.71 30.27
C VAL A 89 5.70 -7.44 31.51
N GLU A 90 4.37 -7.37 31.39
CA GLU A 90 3.45 -7.21 32.52
C GLU A 90 3.62 -8.35 33.54
N ALA A 91 3.57 -9.60 33.09
CA ALA A 91 3.77 -10.77 33.97
C ALA A 91 5.13 -10.75 34.67
N ARG A 92 6.19 -10.35 33.95
CA ARG A 92 7.54 -10.22 34.53
C ARG A 92 7.60 -9.11 35.58
N LEU A 93 6.92 -7.99 35.37
CA LEU A 93 6.86 -6.89 36.32
C LEU A 93 6.06 -7.28 37.57
N GLU A 94 4.92 -7.95 37.42
CA GLU A 94 4.13 -8.48 38.53
C GLU A 94 4.97 -9.44 39.40
N GLY A 95 5.72 -10.34 38.77
CA GLY A 95 6.66 -11.23 39.46
C GLY A 95 7.71 -10.47 40.27
N LYS A 96 8.39 -9.50 39.64
CA LYS A 96 9.38 -8.65 40.33
C LYS A 96 8.78 -7.87 41.50
N ILE A 97 7.55 -7.36 41.37
CA ILE A 97 6.85 -6.65 42.44
C ILE A 97 6.54 -7.61 43.61
N ALA A 98 6.12 -8.84 43.31
CA ALA A 98 5.85 -9.85 44.33
C ALA A 98 7.14 -10.24 45.09
N ASP A 99 8.25 -10.42 44.38
CA ASP A 99 9.56 -10.71 44.97
C ASP A 99 10.00 -9.59 45.92
N VAL A 100 10.00 -8.34 45.45
CA VAL A 100 10.35 -7.16 46.27
C VAL A 100 9.44 -7.06 47.49
N ARG A 101 8.14 -7.32 47.35
CA ARG A 101 7.20 -7.31 48.49
C ARG A 101 7.55 -8.39 49.51
N SER A 102 7.97 -9.57 49.06
CA SER A 102 8.41 -10.68 49.93
C SER A 102 9.69 -10.33 50.69
N GLU A 103 10.67 -9.74 49.99
CA GLU A 103 11.92 -9.26 50.59
C GLU A 103 11.65 -8.20 51.66
N VAL A 104 10.82 -7.19 51.36
CA VAL A 104 10.43 -6.14 52.31
C VAL A 104 9.71 -6.73 53.52
N LYS A 105 8.81 -7.70 53.32
CA LYS A 105 8.12 -8.39 54.43
C LYS A 105 9.11 -9.13 55.32
N THR A 106 10.08 -9.82 54.73
CA THR A 106 11.14 -10.55 55.44
C THR A 106 12.02 -9.59 56.24
N LEU A 107 12.48 -8.50 55.63
CA LEU A 107 13.24 -7.45 56.31
C LEU A 107 12.47 -6.85 57.48
N ARG A 108 11.17 -6.56 57.31
CA ARG A 108 10.32 -6.06 58.39
C ARG A 108 10.26 -7.04 59.58
N TRP A 109 10.13 -8.34 59.31
CA TRP A 109 10.17 -9.38 60.35
C TRP A 109 11.52 -9.43 61.06
N MET A 110 12.62 -9.37 60.32
CA MET A 110 13.97 -9.37 60.89
C MET A 110 14.21 -8.15 61.79
N ILE A 111 13.78 -6.96 61.36
CA ILE A 111 13.88 -5.73 62.16
C ILE A 111 13.06 -5.88 63.45
N GLY A 112 11.82 -6.35 63.37
CA GLY A 112 10.98 -6.57 64.55
C GLY A 112 11.60 -7.57 65.53
N PHE A 113 12.17 -8.66 65.02
CA PHE A 113 12.88 -9.65 65.83
C PHE A 113 14.13 -9.06 66.50
N ALA A 114 14.96 -8.33 65.75
CA ALA A 114 16.17 -7.69 66.26
C ALA A 114 15.85 -6.65 67.36
N LEU A 115 14.82 -5.82 67.15
CA LEU A 115 14.35 -4.86 68.17
C LEU A 115 13.83 -5.57 69.42
N GLY A 116 13.10 -6.68 69.26
CA GLY A 116 12.64 -7.50 70.39
C GLY A 116 13.79 -8.07 71.23
N LEU A 117 14.82 -8.62 70.58
CA LEU A 117 16.03 -9.08 71.26
C LEU A 117 16.75 -7.95 71.99
N LEU A 118 16.83 -6.76 71.37
CA LEU A 118 17.45 -5.59 71.99
C LEU A 118 16.72 -5.15 73.27
N VAL A 119 15.38 -5.14 73.27
CA VAL A 119 14.57 -4.85 74.46
C VAL A 119 14.83 -5.88 75.58
N LEU A 120 14.92 -7.18 75.25
CA LEU A 120 15.19 -8.23 76.24
C LEU A 120 16.58 -8.08 76.89
N ILE A 121 17.60 -7.76 76.09
CA ILE A 121 18.98 -7.56 76.58
C ILE A 121 19.02 -6.35 77.52
N LEU A 122 18.45 -5.21 77.11
CA LEU A 122 18.40 -4.01 77.94
C LEU A 122 17.60 -4.23 79.22
N GLY A 123 16.48 -4.94 79.15
CA GLY A 123 15.67 -5.28 80.33
C GLY A 123 16.44 -6.16 81.34
N LYS A 124 17.20 -7.15 80.86
CA LYS A 124 18.09 -7.94 81.74
C LYS A 124 19.19 -7.09 82.35
N LEU A 125 19.83 -6.20 81.59
CA LEU A 125 20.88 -5.32 82.11
C LEU A 125 20.38 -4.43 83.25
N PHE A 126 19.18 -3.84 83.10
CA PHE A 126 18.55 -3.00 84.12
C PHE A 126 18.21 -3.76 85.41
N VAL A 127 17.71 -5.01 85.31
CA VAL A 127 17.38 -5.82 86.50
C VAL A 127 18.64 -6.28 87.24
N LEU A 128 19.75 -6.54 86.54
CA LEU A 128 21.01 -6.97 87.16
C LEU A 128 21.81 -5.81 87.78
N HIS A 129 21.52 -4.55 87.43
CA HIS A 129 22.14 -3.36 88.02
C HIS A 129 21.06 -2.46 88.68
N PRO A 130 20.69 -2.70 89.95
CA PRO A 130 19.87 -1.77 90.72
C PRO A 130 20.62 -0.47 91.06
#